data_AF-A0A7J9N7Q7-F1
#
_entry.id   AF-A0A7J9N7Q7-F1
#
_cell.length_a   1.000
_cell.length_b   1.000
_cell.length_c   1.000
_cell.angle_alpha   90.00
_cell.angle_beta   90.00
_cell.angle_gamma   90.00
#
_symmetry.space_group_name_H-M   'P 1'
#
loop_
_entity.id
_entity.type
_entity.pdbx_description
1 polymer ?
#
loop_
_entity_poly.entity_id
_entity_poly.type
_entity_poly.pdbx_seq_one_letter_code
_entity_poly.pdbx_strand_id
1 'polypeptide(L)'
;MKRLAVGPMTTLEYHQWWARRINDNTPKLNQEESQSIEEHLRVIPSELEIIRQHFERRNVDLEKKIEQMEAEKTNLRLDIDVQKLENEKLKKEKNKAEEELEIREEKDKAGRWEQKFLEMQR
;
A
#
# COMPACT_ATOMS: atom_id res chain seq x y z
N MET A 1 -26.69 -24.24 4.43
CA MET A 1 -25.25 -23.90 4.25
C MET A 1 -25.11 -23.08 2.98
N LYS A 2 -24.50 -21.89 3.05
CA LYS A 2 -24.23 -21.04 1.88
C LYS A 2 -23.03 -21.64 1.13
N ARG A 3 -23.18 -21.93 -0.17
CA ARG A 3 -22.08 -22.42 -1.02
C ARG A 3 -21.10 -21.28 -1.25
N LEU A 4 -19.90 -21.38 -0.69
CA LEU A 4 -18.78 -20.53 -1.09
C LEU A 4 -18.46 -20.87 -2.54
N ALA A 5 -18.55 -19.88 -3.43
CA ALA A 5 -18.10 -20.01 -4.80
C ALA A 5 -16.57 -20.07 -4.79
N VAL A 6 -16.04 -21.29 -4.64
CA VAL A 6 -14.64 -21.60 -4.91
C VAL A 6 -14.47 -21.45 -6.41
N GLY A 7 -13.87 -20.34 -6.85
CA GLY A 7 -13.44 -20.19 -8.24
C GLY A 7 -12.58 -21.37 -8.66
N PRO A 8 -12.43 -21.66 -9.97
CA PRO A 8 -11.64 -22.79 -10.44
C PRO A 8 -10.23 -22.70 -9.85
N MET A 9 -9.95 -23.57 -8.87
CA MET A 9 -8.65 -23.69 -8.22
C MET A 9 -7.60 -24.22 -9.22
N THR A 10 -8.06 -24.78 -10.34
CA THR A 10 -7.29 -25.27 -11.47
C THR A 10 -7.06 -24.14 -12.47
N THR A 11 -5.88 -23.55 -12.41
CA THR A 11 -5.35 -22.63 -13.42
C THR A 11 -5.50 -23.24 -14.81
N LEU A 12 -5.69 -22.43 -15.85
CA LEU A 12 -5.77 -22.88 -17.26
C LEU A 12 -4.58 -23.80 -17.64
N GLU A 13 -3.41 -23.55 -17.02
CA GLU A 13 -2.21 -24.39 -17.10
C GLU A 13 -2.43 -25.83 -16.65
N TYR A 14 -3.22 -26.09 -15.61
CA TYR A 14 -3.55 -27.44 -15.14
C TYR A 14 -4.31 -28.24 -16.20
N HIS A 15 -5.29 -27.62 -16.85
CA HIS A 15 -6.08 -28.28 -17.90
C HIS A 15 -5.24 -28.54 -19.16
N GLN A 16 -4.38 -27.60 -19.54
CA GLN A 16 -3.43 -27.78 -20.65
C GLN A 16 -2.39 -28.87 -20.35
N TRP A 17 -1.94 -28.95 -19.11
CA TRP A 17 -1.02 -29.96 -18.65
C TRP A 17 -1.65 -31.36 -18.63
N TRP A 18 -2.91 -31.49 -18.18
CA TRP A 18 -3.63 -32.76 -18.18
C TRP A 18 -3.87 -33.30 -19.60
N ALA A 19 -4.09 -32.41 -20.59
CA ALA A 19 -4.32 -32.80 -21.98
C ALA A 19 -3.08 -33.39 -22.68
N ARG A 20 -1.86 -33.15 -22.16
CA ARG A 20 -0.58 -33.52 -22.80
C ARG A 20 0.00 -34.87 -22.35
N ARG A 21 -0.65 -35.60 -21.44
CA ARG A 21 -0.08 -36.78 -20.76
C ARG A 21 -1.01 -38.00 -20.72
N ILE A 22 -0.45 -39.18 -20.46
CA ILE A 22 -1.19 -40.45 -20.26
C ILE A 22 -1.33 -40.79 -18.76
N ASN A 23 -0.34 -40.44 -17.94
CA ASN A 23 -0.31 -40.63 -16.47
C ASN A 23 0.54 -39.53 -15.80
N ASP A 24 0.77 -39.63 -14.48
CA ASP A 24 1.30 -38.55 -13.63
C ASP A 24 2.59 -37.86 -14.11
N ASN A 25 3.48 -38.57 -14.82
CA ASN A 25 4.70 -37.95 -15.38
C ASN A 25 4.98 -38.40 -16.83
N THR A 26 4.08 -39.16 -17.47
CA THR A 26 4.34 -39.81 -18.78
C THR A 26 3.75 -38.98 -19.92
N PRO A 27 4.59 -38.44 -20.83
CA PRO A 27 4.12 -37.74 -22.01
C PRO A 27 3.26 -38.64 -22.88
N LYS A 28 2.22 -38.05 -23.49
CA LYS A 28 1.45 -38.75 -24.51
C LYS A 28 2.33 -38.90 -25.76
N LEU A 29 2.64 -40.14 -26.13
CA LEU A 29 3.41 -40.44 -27.33
C LEU A 29 2.52 -40.12 -28.54
N ASN A 30 2.84 -39.06 -29.28
CA ASN A 30 2.15 -38.75 -30.52
C ASN A 30 2.74 -39.64 -31.61
N GLN A 31 1.92 -40.46 -32.25
CA GLN A 31 2.34 -41.47 -33.23
C GLN A 31 2.79 -40.88 -34.58
N GLU A 32 2.97 -39.55 -34.65
CA GLU A 32 3.53 -38.84 -35.81
C GLU A 32 5.04 -38.69 -35.59
N GLU A 33 5.81 -39.50 -36.31
CA GLU A 33 7.26 -39.79 -36.15
C GLU A 33 8.22 -38.60 -36.41
N SER A 34 7.80 -37.36 -36.20
CA SER A 34 8.61 -36.15 -36.38
C SER A 34 9.11 -35.50 -35.07
N GLN A 35 8.71 -36.01 -33.91
CA GLN A 35 9.17 -35.48 -32.61
C GLN A 35 10.60 -35.97 -32.30
N SER A 36 11.48 -35.03 -31.92
CA SER A 36 12.88 -35.36 -31.60
C SER A 36 12.97 -36.27 -30.37
N ILE A 37 14.04 -37.07 -30.26
CA ILE A 37 14.31 -37.92 -29.08
C ILE A 37 14.35 -37.09 -27.78
N GLU A 38 14.81 -35.84 -27.87
CA GLU A 38 14.83 -34.88 -26.75
C GLU A 38 13.41 -34.57 -26.24
N GLU A 39 12.44 -34.41 -27.15
CA GLU A 39 11.05 -34.14 -26.80
C GLU A 39 10.37 -35.36 -26.15
N HIS A 40 10.77 -36.58 -26.55
CA HIS A 40 10.32 -37.83 -25.94
C HIS A 40 10.89 -38.08 -24.54
N LEU A 41 12.09 -37.57 -24.26
CA LEU A 41 12.74 -37.64 -22.94
C LEU A 41 12.32 -36.50 -22.01
N ARG A 42 11.51 -35.56 -22.50
CA ARG A 42 11.04 -34.40 -21.74
C ARG A 42 10.07 -34.84 -20.64
N VAL A 43 10.55 -34.84 -19.40
CA VAL A 43 9.74 -35.13 -18.21
C VAL A 43 8.67 -34.03 -18.06
N ILE A 44 7.41 -34.45 -18.03
CA ILE A 44 6.30 -33.55 -17.71
C ILE A 44 6.30 -33.34 -16.18
N PRO A 45 6.31 -32.09 -15.67
CA PRO A 45 6.24 -31.83 -14.23
C PRO A 45 5.02 -32.47 -13.60
N SER A 46 5.13 -32.95 -12.38
CA SER A 46 3.99 -33.55 -11.68
C SER A 46 2.93 -32.51 -11.30
N GLU A 47 1.72 -33.01 -10.99
CA GLU A 47 0.59 -32.20 -10.53
C GLU A 47 0.96 -31.36 -9.30
N LEU A 48 1.67 -31.99 -8.37
CA LEU A 48 2.17 -31.38 -7.14
C LEU A 48 3.26 -30.36 -7.41
N GLU A 49 4.13 -30.60 -8.39
CA GLU A 49 5.20 -29.66 -8.74
C GLU A 49 4.64 -28.37 -9.35
N ILE A 50 3.60 -28.46 -10.18
CA ILE A 50 2.91 -27.29 -10.73
C ILE A 50 2.23 -26.50 -9.61
N ILE A 51 1.53 -27.19 -8.71
CA ILE A 51 0.87 -26.55 -7.57
C ILE A 51 1.90 -25.87 -6.66
N ARG A 52 3.04 -26.52 -6.40
CA ARG A 52 4.14 -25.96 -5.60
C ARG A 52 4.71 -24.69 -6.23
N GLN A 53 5.07 -24.73 -7.51
CA GLN A 53 5.61 -23.56 -8.22
C GLN A 53 4.63 -22.38 -8.21
N HIS A 54 3.33 -22.66 -8.39
CA HIS A 54 2.30 -21.64 -8.33
C HIS A 54 2.15 -21.04 -6.93
N PHE A 55 2.26 -21.87 -5.89
CA PHE A 55 2.26 -21.40 -4.50
C PHE A 55 3.50 -20.54 -4.19
N GLU A 56 4.68 -20.96 -4.63
CA GLU A 56 5.92 -20.18 -4.52
C GLU A 56 5.80 -18.81 -5.20
N ARG A 57 5.27 -18.77 -6.44
CA ARG A 57 5.03 -17.49 -7.14
C ARG A 57 4.10 -16.57 -6.36
N ARG A 58 2.98 -17.11 -5.85
CA ARG A 58 2.03 -16.34 -5.03
C ARG A 58 2.67 -15.85 -3.73
N ASN A 59 3.52 -16.64 -3.09
CA ASN A 59 4.23 -16.21 -1.90
C ASN A 59 5.15 -15.03 -2.18
N VAL A 60 5.93 -15.07 -3.26
CA VAL A 60 6.80 -13.95 -3.65
C VAL A 60 5.99 -12.68 -3.92
N ASP A 61 4.85 -12.80 -4.61
CA ASP A 61 3.97 -11.65 -4.85
C ASP A 61 3.38 -11.08 -3.55
N LEU A 62 3.03 -11.95 -2.59
CA LEU A 62 2.54 -11.54 -1.27
C LEU A 62 3.64 -10.89 -0.43
N GLU A 63 4.85 -11.42 -0.44
CA GLU A 63 6.02 -10.84 0.25
C GLU A 63 6.32 -9.43 -0.26
N LYS A 64 6.36 -9.24 -1.58
CA LYS A 64 6.52 -7.91 -2.19
C LYS A 64 5.42 -6.94 -1.78
N LYS A 65 4.18 -7.41 -1.71
CA LYS A 65 3.04 -6.58 -1.28
C LYS A 65 3.14 -6.22 0.20
N ILE A 66 3.62 -7.14 1.06
CA ILE A 66 3.88 -6.85 2.46
C ILE A 66 4.97 -5.78 2.59
N GLU A 67 6.09 -5.95 1.89
CA GLU A 67 7.20 -4.97 1.90
C GLU A 67 6.73 -3.58 1.45
N GLN A 68 5.93 -3.51 0.37
CA GLN A 68 5.33 -2.25 -0.09
C GLN A 68 4.43 -1.62 0.99
N MET A 69 3.56 -2.40 1.62
CA MET A 69 2.66 -1.89 2.66
C MET A 69 3.43 -1.43 3.91
N GLU A 70 4.52 -2.10 4.27
CA GLU A 70 5.39 -1.67 5.37
C GLU A 70 6.07 -0.34 5.05
N ALA A 71 6.58 -0.17 3.83
CA ALA A 71 7.14 1.09 3.37
C ALA A 71 6.08 2.22 3.39
N GLU A 72 4.89 2.00 2.82
CA GLU A 72 3.78 2.96 2.84
C GLU A 72 3.38 3.34 4.27
N LYS A 73 3.31 2.38 5.19
CA LYS A 73 3.03 2.63 6.61
C LYS A 73 4.07 3.53 7.26
N THR A 74 5.36 3.34 6.95
CA THR A 74 6.42 4.19 7.50
C THR A 74 6.33 5.62 6.97
N ASN A 75 6.04 5.79 5.67
CA ASN A 75 5.84 7.11 5.06
C ASN A 75 4.65 7.84 5.69
N LEU A 76 3.49 7.17 5.82
CA LEU A 76 2.31 7.77 6.45
C LEU A 76 2.58 8.20 7.90
N ARG A 77 3.39 7.44 8.63
CA ARG A 77 3.79 7.83 9.99
C ARG A 77 4.62 9.12 9.99
N LEU A 78 5.57 9.26 9.06
CA LEU A 78 6.35 10.48 8.90
C LEU A 78 5.46 11.66 8.54
N ASP A 79 4.50 11.49 7.61
CA ASP A 79 3.56 12.54 7.23
C ASP A 79 2.71 13.03 8.42
N ILE A 80 2.24 12.08 9.24
CA ILE A 80 1.50 12.42 10.47
C ILE A 80 2.38 13.25 11.42
N ASP A 81 3.64 12.87 11.60
CA ASP A 81 4.56 13.59 12.49
C ASP A 81 4.91 14.99 11.95
N VAL A 82 5.07 15.14 10.62
CA VAL A 82 5.22 16.45 9.96
C VAL A 82 3.99 17.33 10.18
N GLN A 83 2.78 16.81 9.92
CA GLN A 83 1.53 17.55 10.12
C GLN A 83 1.34 17.98 11.58
N LYS A 84 1.74 17.16 12.55
CA LYS A 84 1.71 17.54 13.97
C LYS A 84 2.66 18.69 14.26
N LEU A 85 3.88 18.65 13.74
CA LEU A 85 4.87 19.72 13.93
C LEU A 85 4.41 21.04 13.31
N GLU A 86 3.84 21.00 12.11
CA GLU A 86 3.27 22.17 11.44
C GLU A 86 2.11 22.77 12.23
N ASN A 87 1.18 21.94 12.72
CA ASN A 87 0.07 22.41 13.54
C ASN A 87 0.52 23.05 14.87
N GLU A 88 1.51 22.46 15.55
CA GLU A 88 2.07 23.04 16.76
C GLU A 88 2.75 24.39 16.49
N LYS A 89 3.46 24.52 15.36
CA LYS A 89 4.03 25.80 14.94
C LYS A 89 2.95 26.84 14.68
N LEU A 90 1.93 26.50 13.89
CA LEU A 90 0.80 27.38 13.59
C LEU A 90 0.07 27.83 14.85
N LYS A 91 -0.13 26.92 15.81
CA LYS A 91 -0.76 27.25 17.09
C LYS A 91 0.05 28.27 17.89
N LYS A 92 1.38 28.12 17.94
CA LYS A 92 2.27 29.09 18.60
C LYS A 92 2.23 30.45 17.91
N GLU A 93 2.28 30.48 16.58
CA GLU A 93 2.20 31.72 15.80
C GLU A 93 0.85 32.42 16.00
N LYS A 94 -0.25 31.66 16.01
CA LYS A 94 -1.59 32.20 16.29
C LYS A 94 -1.66 32.83 17.69
N ASN A 95 -1.22 32.10 18.72
CA ASN A 95 -1.25 32.61 20.09
C ASN A 95 -0.42 33.89 20.22
N LYS A 96 0.76 33.94 19.60
CA LYS A 96 1.60 35.14 19.59
C LYS A 96 0.92 36.31 18.89
N ALA A 97 0.28 36.08 17.74
CA ALA A 97 -0.46 37.12 17.03
C ALA A 97 -1.66 37.62 17.84
N GLU A 98 -2.33 36.74 18.58
CA GLU A 98 -3.45 37.07 19.46
C GLU A 98 -2.99 37.96 20.64
N GLU A 99 -1.88 37.61 21.28
CA GLU A 99 -1.24 38.44 22.31
C GLU A 99 -0.80 39.82 21.77
N GLU A 100 -0.20 39.86 20.57
CA GLU A 100 0.21 41.13 19.93
C GLU A 100 -1.00 42.03 19.61
N LEU A 101 -2.12 41.45 19.19
CA LEU A 101 -3.37 42.17 18.97
C LEU A 101 -3.94 42.71 20.28
N GLU A 102 -3.96 41.91 21.35
CA GLU A 102 -4.44 42.34 22.67
C GLU A 102 -3.63 43.52 23.20
N ILE A 103 -2.29 43.45 23.12
CA ILE A 103 -1.38 44.54 23.52
C ILE A 103 -1.68 45.81 22.70
N ARG A 104 -1.92 45.67 21.39
CA ARG A 104 -2.23 46.81 20.52
C ARG A 104 -3.54 47.48 20.93
N GLU A 105 -4.58 46.69 21.20
CA GLU A 105 -5.87 47.22 21.64
C GLU A 105 -5.77 47.94 22.99
N GLU A 106 -4.98 47.42 23.92
CA GLU A 106 -4.71 48.10 25.20
C GLU A 106 -3.99 49.43 25.01
N LYS A 107 -2.97 49.48 24.15
CA LYS A 107 -2.27 50.73 23.80
C LYS A 107 -3.21 51.75 23.19
N ASP A 108 -4.07 51.32 22.26
CA ASP A 108 -5.06 52.19 21.63
C ASP A 108 -6.09 52.71 22.66
N LYS A 109 -6.50 51.87 23.62
CA LYS A 109 -7.36 52.30 24.74
C LYS A 109 -6.67 53.32 25.63
N ALA A 110 -5.42 53.07 26.02
CA ALA A 110 -4.63 53.97 26.86
C ALA A 110 -4.44 55.35 26.20
N GLY A 111 -4.07 55.39 24.92
CA GLY A 111 -3.95 56.64 24.17
C GLY A 111 -5.25 57.45 24.10
N ARG A 112 -6.40 56.77 23.95
CA ARG A 112 -7.71 57.45 24.02
C ARG A 112 -8.01 58.03 25.39
N TRP A 113 -7.67 57.33 26.47
CA TRP A 113 -7.84 57.84 27.83
C TRP A 113 -6.95 59.06 28.09
N GLU A 114 -5.70 59.02 27.66
CA GLU A 114 -4.76 60.13 27.80
C GLU A 114 -5.23 61.38 27.05
N GLN A 115 -5.75 61.22 25.84
CA GLN A 115 -6.35 62.32 25.09
C GLN A 115 -7.54 62.95 25.84
N LYS A 116 -8.48 62.13 26.33
CA LYS A 116 -9.63 62.62 27.11
C LYS A 116 -9.20 63.34 28.39
N PHE A 117 -8.14 62.86 29.04
CA PHE A 117 -7.62 63.50 30.25
C PHE A 117 -7.06 64.90 29.95
N LEU A 118 -6.29 65.05 28.87
CA LEU A 118 -5.76 66.34 28.44
C LEU A 118 -6.89 67.33 28.04
N GLU A 119 -7.93 66.83 27.37
CA GLU A 119 -9.11 67.64 27.02
C GLU A 119 -9.85 68.16 28.26
N MET A 120 -9.91 67.39 29.35
CA MET A 120 -10.53 67.81 30.61
C MET A 120 -9.73 68.84 31.42
N GLN A 121 -8.43 68.96 31.16
CA GLN A 121 -7.53 69.92 31.84
C GLN A 121 -7.44 71.28 31.14
N ARG A 122 -8.08 71.43 29.98
CA ARG A 122 -8.08 72.66 29.15
C ARG A 122 -9.36 73.46 29.39
#